data_AF-A0A353CT44-F1
#
_entry.id   AF-A0A353CT44-F1
#
_cell.length_a   1.000
_cell.length_b   1.000
_cell.length_c   1.000
_cell.angle_alpha   90.00
_cell.angle_beta   90.00
_cell.angle_gamma   90.00
#
_symmetry.space_group_name_H-M   'P 1'
#
loop_
_entity.id
_entity.type
_entity.pdbx_description
1 polymer ?
#
loop_
_entity_poly.entity_id
_entity_poly.type
_entity_poly.pdbx_seq_one_letter_code
_entity_poly.pdbx_strand_id
1 'polypeptide(L)'
;MEETITVKAKRPLLVWVISIFYFATITRALLALYFIYSGAAQISPENQALLARVTPFEWGLTVVSSIAGLAGAVLLFRMKKAAFPLFLAFLIVGVGMAVWPWFTQTGFAGVSWQVLLSTFISKGILAAVCMYIWDLAQDGVLT
;
A
#
# COMPACT_ATOMS: atom_id res chain seq x y z
N MET A 1 41.63 13.03 23.44
CA MET A 1 40.82 13.04 22.20
C MET A 1 39.97 11.78 22.25
N GLU A 2 38.73 11.91 22.73
CA GLU A 2 37.77 10.80 22.71
C GLU A 2 37.29 10.62 21.27
N GLU A 3 37.74 9.52 20.67
CA GLU A 3 37.28 9.06 19.37
C GLU A 3 35.85 8.54 19.55
N THR A 4 34.86 9.37 19.21
CA THR A 4 33.46 8.98 19.19
C THR A 4 33.27 7.98 18.05
N ILE A 5 33.32 6.68 18.37
CA ILE A 5 32.97 5.61 17.44
C ILE A 5 31.50 5.80 17.08
N THR A 6 31.26 6.47 15.95
CA THR A 6 29.95 6.57 15.34
C THR A 6 29.60 5.20 14.77
N VAL A 7 29.03 4.34 15.61
CA VAL A 7 28.42 3.09 15.15
C VAL A 7 27.25 3.48 14.26
N LYS A 8 27.54 3.59 12.96
CA LYS A 8 26.53 3.89 11.93
C LYS A 8 25.47 2.80 12.02
N ALA A 9 24.30 3.14 12.56
CA ALA A 9 23.18 2.22 12.71
C ALA A 9 22.95 1.51 11.37
N LYS A 10 23.19 0.20 11.34
CA LYS A 10 23.06 -0.63 10.14
C LYS A 10 21.60 -0.59 9.72
N ARG A 11 21.31 -0.10 8.51
CA ARG A 11 19.94 -0.08 7.99
C ARG A 11 19.40 -1.52 7.97
N PRO A 12 18.25 -1.81 8.61
CA PRO A 12 17.73 -3.16 8.64
C PRO A 12 17.43 -3.65 7.23
N LEU A 13 17.79 -4.88 6.91
CA LEU A 13 17.59 -5.46 5.58
C LEU A 13 16.11 -5.44 5.18
N LEU A 14 15.21 -5.69 6.14
CA LEU A 14 13.77 -5.70 5.94
C LEU A 14 13.22 -4.34 5.50
N VAL A 15 13.77 -3.22 5.98
CA VAL A 15 13.38 -1.87 5.54
C VAL A 15 13.58 -1.73 4.03
N TRP A 16 14.73 -2.19 3.51
CA TRP A 16 15.01 -2.17 2.08
C TRP A 16 14.04 -3.02 1.29
N VAL A 17 13.79 -4.25 1.75
CA VAL A 17 12.87 -5.19 1.10
C VAL A 17 11.47 -4.60 1.04
N ILE A 18 10.94 -4.10 2.16
CA ILE A 18 9.61 -3.50 2.25
C ILE A 18 9.52 -2.26 1.36
N SER A 19 10.48 -1.34 1.47
CA SER A 19 10.48 -0.11 0.69
C SER A 19 10.50 -0.38 -0.81
N ILE A 20 11.40 -1.23 -1.30
CA ILE A 20 11.50 -1.56 -2.72
C ILE A 20 10.23 -2.27 -3.19
N PHE A 21 9.75 -3.26 -2.42
CA PHE A 21 8.56 -4.03 -2.75
C PHE A 21 7.32 -3.13 -2.89
N TYR A 22 7.05 -2.28 -1.90
CA TYR A 22 5.88 -1.38 -1.94
C TYR A 22 6.04 -0.28 -2.99
N PHE A 23 7.25 0.27 -3.16
CA PHE A 23 7.51 1.24 -4.21
C PHE A 23 7.19 0.65 -5.59
N ALA A 24 7.78 -0.50 -5.92
CA ALA A 24 7.55 -1.15 -7.21
C ALA A 24 6.08 -1.55 -7.41
N THR A 25 5.45 -2.14 -6.38
CA THR A 25 4.06 -2.60 -6.45
C THR A 25 3.08 -1.45 -6.67
N ILE A 26 3.23 -0.37 -5.89
CA ILE A 26 2.33 0.79 -5.98
C ILE A 26 2.57 1.57 -7.27
N THR A 27 3.83 1.79 -7.67
CA THR A 27 4.14 2.44 -8.95
C THR A 27 3.56 1.64 -10.12
N ARG A 28 3.70 0.31 -10.12
CA ARG A 28 3.08 -0.56 -11.13
C ARG A 28 1.55 -0.40 -11.16
N ALA A 29 0.91 -0.35 -9.99
CA ALA A 29 -0.54 -0.17 -9.89
C ALA A 29 -0.97 1.20 -10.46
N LEU A 30 -0.30 2.28 -10.08
CA LEU A 30 -0.59 3.63 -10.60
C LEU A 30 -0.38 3.73 -12.12
N LEU A 31 0.68 3.10 -12.64
CA LEU A 31 0.92 3.01 -14.09
C LEU A 31 -0.19 2.21 -14.80
N ALA A 32 -0.63 1.10 -14.22
CA ALA A 32 -1.74 0.33 -14.77
C ALA A 32 -3.02 1.18 -14.84
N LEU A 33 -3.33 1.94 -13.79
CA LEU A 33 -4.46 2.87 -13.80
C LEU A 33 -4.29 3.94 -14.89
N TYR A 34 -3.12 4.53 -15.01
CA TYR A 34 -2.85 5.51 -16.06
C TYR A 34 -3.08 4.93 -17.47
N PHE A 35 -2.62 3.71 -17.74
CA PHE A 35 -2.84 3.06 -19.05
C PHE A 35 -4.30 2.68 -19.30
N ILE A 36 -5.03 2.30 -18.25
CA ILE A 36 -6.47 2.05 -18.31
C ILE A 36 -7.22 3.33 -18.68
N TYR A 37 -6.93 4.44 -18.01
CA TYR A 37 -7.62 5.72 -18.24
C TYR A 37 -7.22 6.45 -19.52
N SER A 38 -5.98 6.27 -19.98
CA SER A 38 -5.54 6.81 -21.28
C SER A 38 -6.04 6.00 -22.48
N GLY A 39 -6.69 4.86 -22.26
CA GLY A 39 -7.15 3.96 -23.32
C GLY A 39 -6.02 3.17 -24.00
N ALA A 40 -4.80 3.26 -23.48
CA ALA A 40 -3.64 2.55 -24.02
C ALA A 40 -3.66 1.04 -23.67
N ALA A 41 -4.37 0.66 -22.60
CA ALA A 41 -4.52 -0.74 -22.19
C ALA A 41 -5.80 -1.37 -22.76
N GLN A 42 -5.66 -2.53 -23.41
CA GLN A 42 -6.80 -3.38 -23.74
C GLN A 42 -7.22 -4.17 -22.50
N ILE A 43 -8.43 -3.90 -22.02
CA ILE A 43 -9.00 -4.55 -20.84
C ILE A 43 -10.01 -5.59 -21.31
N SER A 44 -9.88 -6.82 -20.84
CA SER A 44 -10.86 -7.87 -21.10
C SER A 44 -12.27 -7.45 -20.64
N PRO A 45 -13.35 -7.88 -21.30
CA PRO A 45 -14.73 -7.49 -20.94
C PRO A 45 -15.09 -7.74 -19.47
N GLU A 46 -14.61 -8.84 -18.88
CA GLU A 46 -14.83 -9.18 -17.47
C GLU A 46 -14.26 -8.10 -16.51
N ASN A 47 -13.02 -7.66 -16.76
CA ASN A 47 -12.37 -6.62 -15.98
C ASN A 47 -13.01 -5.24 -16.20
N GLN A 48 -13.51 -4.94 -17.40
CA GLN A 48 -14.27 -3.70 -17.63
C GLN A 48 -15.55 -3.66 -16.79
N ALA A 49 -16.28 -4.77 -16.71
CA ALA A 49 -17.51 -4.86 -15.91
C ALA A 49 -17.24 -4.68 -14.41
N LEU A 50 -16.09 -5.12 -13.90
CA LEU A 50 -15.66 -4.87 -12.52
C LEU A 50 -15.30 -3.40 -12.29
N LEU A 51 -14.52 -2.79 -13.19
CA LEU A 51 -14.12 -1.39 -13.09
C LEU A 51 -15.31 -0.42 -13.19
N ALA A 52 -16.34 -0.77 -13.97
CA ALA A 52 -17.56 0.02 -14.11
C ALA A 52 -18.37 0.13 -12.81
N ARG A 53 -18.13 -0.74 -11.82
CA ARG A 53 -18.78 -0.72 -10.51
C ARG A 53 -18.09 0.19 -9.51
N VAL A 54 -16.86 0.61 -9.80
CA VAL A 54 -16.06 1.46 -8.93
C VAL A 54 -16.50 2.90 -9.08
N THR A 55 -16.94 3.48 -7.98
CA THR A 55 -17.39 4.87 -7.93
C THR A 55 -16.22 5.85 -8.07
N PRO A 56 -16.46 7.10 -8.51
CA PRO A 56 -15.42 8.13 -8.53
C PRO A 56 -14.77 8.38 -7.17
N PHE A 57 -15.54 8.22 -6.08
CA PHE A 57 -15.04 8.33 -4.71
C PHE A 57 -14.03 7.22 -4.38
N GLU A 58 -14.36 5.97 -4.70
CA GLU A 58 -13.46 4.82 -4.52
C GLU A 58 -12.18 4.96 -5.36
N TRP A 59 -12.29 5.51 -6.57
CA TRP A 59 -11.14 5.86 -7.39
C TRP A 59 -10.25 6.92 -6.75
N GLY A 60 -10.85 8.00 -6.25
CA GLY A 60 -10.14 9.06 -5.54
C GLY A 60 -9.39 8.51 -4.32
N LEU A 61 -10.07 7.71 -3.49
CA LEU A 61 -9.44 7.05 -2.33
C LEU A 61 -8.31 6.12 -2.72
N THR A 62 -8.46 5.36 -3.81
CA THR A 62 -7.42 4.45 -4.31
C THR A 62 -6.17 5.22 -4.72
N VAL A 63 -6.33 6.34 -5.45
CA VAL A 63 -5.19 7.17 -5.89
C VAL A 63 -4.51 7.83 -4.69
N VAL A 64 -5.28 8.48 -3.80
CA VAL A 64 -4.74 9.17 -2.62
C VAL A 64 -4.02 8.20 -1.69
N SER A 65 -4.63 7.04 -1.41
CA SER A 65 -4.01 6.02 -0.56
C SER A 65 -2.76 5.41 -1.20
N SER A 66 -2.75 5.21 -2.52
CA SER A 66 -1.55 4.77 -3.25
C SER A 66 -0.42 5.78 -3.15
N ILE A 67 -0.71 7.08 -3.29
CA ILE A 67 0.28 8.15 -3.11
C ILE A 67 0.83 8.13 -1.67
N ALA A 68 -0.04 7.96 -0.67
CA ALA A 68 0.37 7.83 0.73
C ALA A 68 1.27 6.61 0.95
N GLY A 69 0.92 5.45 0.40
CA GLY A 69 1.74 4.24 0.48
C GLY A 69 3.10 4.40 -0.22
N LEU A 70 3.15 5.07 -1.37
CA LEU A 70 4.38 5.35 -2.10
C LEU A 70 5.29 6.32 -1.31
N ALA A 71 4.71 7.41 -0.79
CA ALA A 71 5.40 8.34 0.08
C ALA A 71 5.90 7.64 1.35
N GLY A 72 5.09 6.76 1.95
CA GLY A 72 5.46 5.90 3.07
C GLY A 72 6.66 5.01 2.75
N ALA A 73 6.68 4.36 1.59
CA ALA A 73 7.80 3.52 1.15
C ALA A 73 9.10 4.33 0.98
N VAL A 74 9.02 5.55 0.44
CA VAL A 74 10.16 6.46 0.30
C VAL A 74 10.63 6.98 1.65
N LEU A 75 9.72 7.32 2.56
CA LEU A 75 10.09 7.75 3.91
C LEU A 75 10.70 6.62 4.74
N LEU A 76 10.18 5.39 4.59
CA LEU A 76 10.75 4.20 5.20
C LEU A 76 12.17 3.96 4.69
N PHE A 77 12.38 4.13 3.39
CA PHE A 77 13.69 4.04 2.77
C PHE A 77 14.69 5.08 3.32
N ARG A 78 14.18 6.27 3.62
CA ARG A 78 14.91 7.37 4.27
C ARG A 78 14.99 7.23 5.80
N MET A 79 14.53 6.11 6.36
CA MET A 79 14.51 5.82 7.80
C MET A 79 13.78 6.91 8.61
N LYS A 80 12.64 7.40 8.12
CA LYS A 80 11.86 8.47 8.78
C LYS A 80 10.67 7.92 9.56
N LYS A 81 10.48 8.42 10.79
CA LYS A 81 9.33 8.03 11.65
C LYS A 81 7.97 8.32 11.01
N ALA A 82 7.90 9.35 10.16
CA ALA A 82 6.72 9.70 9.39
C ALA A 82 6.28 8.62 8.37
N ALA A 83 7.09 7.58 8.13
CA ALA A 83 6.67 6.43 7.31
C ALA A 83 5.51 5.66 7.95
N PHE A 84 5.51 5.52 9.28
CA PHE A 84 4.49 4.77 10.00
C PHE A 84 3.06 5.30 9.76
N PRO A 85 2.73 6.57 10.03
CA PRO A 85 1.36 7.07 9.84
C PRO A 85 0.90 7.00 8.38
N LEU A 86 1.81 7.10 7.40
CA LEU A 86 1.46 6.94 5.99
C LEU A 86 1.09 5.49 5.64
N PHE A 87 1.88 4.51 6.11
CA PHE A 87 1.54 3.09 5.94
C PHE A 87 0.27 2.71 6.71
N LEU A 88 0.06 3.28 7.90
CA LEU A 88 -1.16 3.06 8.67
C LEU A 88 -2.38 3.64 7.95
N ALA A 89 -2.30 4.86 7.43
CA ALA A 89 -3.38 5.44 6.63
C ALA A 89 -3.67 4.60 5.38
N PHE A 90 -2.63 4.14 4.70
CA PHE A 90 -2.76 3.24 3.55
C PHE A 90 -3.48 1.93 3.92
N LEU A 91 -3.15 1.35 5.09
CA LEU A 91 -3.84 0.17 5.61
C LEU A 91 -5.30 0.46 5.94
N ILE A 92 -5.60 1.52 6.71
CA ILE A 92 -6.96 1.86 7.15
C ILE A 92 -7.86 2.11 5.94
N VAL A 93 -7.42 2.93 4.98
CA VAL A 93 -8.18 3.18 3.75
C VAL A 93 -8.34 1.89 2.95
N GLY A 94 -7.27 1.10 2.81
CA GLY A 94 -7.32 -0.16 2.09
C GLY A 94 -8.28 -1.19 2.71
N VAL A 95 -8.33 -1.30 4.04
CA VAL A 95 -9.26 -2.17 4.75
C VAL A 95 -10.69 -1.63 4.64
N GLY A 96 -10.89 -0.32 4.84
CA GLY A 96 -12.18 0.32 4.66
C GLY A 96 -12.77 0.07 3.27
N MET A 97 -11.95 0.21 2.23
CA MET A 97 -12.33 -0.09 0.85
C MET A 97 -12.62 -1.58 0.61
N ALA A 98 -11.90 -2.49 1.26
CA ALA A 98 -12.16 -3.93 1.16
C ALA A 98 -13.46 -4.34 1.88
N VAL A 99 -13.83 -3.61 2.94
CA VAL A 99 -15.05 -3.87 3.71
C VAL A 99 -16.26 -3.13 3.12
N TRP A 100 -16.05 -2.03 2.40
CA TRP A 100 -17.11 -1.20 1.82
C TRP A 100 -18.19 -1.98 1.04
N PRO A 101 -17.84 -2.96 0.17
CA PRO A 101 -18.85 -3.71 -0.57
C PRO A 101 -19.81 -4.52 0.31
N TRP A 102 -19.45 -4.89 1.54
CA TRP A 102 -20.37 -5.58 2.47
C TRP A 102 -21.60 -4.73 2.82
N PHE A 103 -21.51 -3.42 2.67
CA PHE A 103 -22.57 -2.47 2.99
C PHE A 103 -23.33 -1.96 1.76
N THR A 104 -22.94 -2.38 0.55
CA THR A 104 -23.63 -2.00 -0.69
C THR A 104 -24.60 -3.10 -1.13
N GLN A 105 -25.68 -2.73 -1.84
CA GLN A 105 -26.70 -3.70 -2.29
C GLN A 105 -26.14 -4.79 -3.24
N THR A 106 -25.00 -4.52 -3.91
CA THR A 106 -24.35 -5.45 -4.84
C THR A 106 -23.34 -6.38 -4.17
N GLY A 107 -22.88 -6.09 -2.94
CA GLY A 107 -21.99 -6.97 -2.21
C GLY A 107 -20.70 -7.30 -2.97
N PHE A 108 -20.29 -8.57 -2.88
CA PHE A 108 -19.22 -9.18 -3.68
C PHE A 108 -19.74 -9.96 -4.89
N ALA A 109 -20.96 -9.68 -5.36
CA ALA A 109 -21.51 -10.40 -6.50
C ALA A 109 -20.58 -10.28 -7.71
N GLY A 110 -20.12 -11.38 -8.29
CA GLY A 110 -19.17 -11.37 -9.42
C GLY A 110 -17.70 -11.12 -9.07
N VAL A 111 -17.35 -11.01 -7.79
CA VAL A 111 -15.95 -11.04 -7.33
C VAL A 111 -15.55 -12.50 -7.11
N SER A 112 -14.47 -12.94 -7.75
CA SER A 112 -14.00 -14.31 -7.59
C SER A 112 -13.37 -14.55 -6.21
N TRP A 113 -13.46 -15.78 -5.72
CA TRP A 113 -12.84 -16.17 -4.45
C TRP A 113 -11.32 -15.88 -4.41
N GLN A 114 -10.65 -16.01 -5.55
CA GLN A 114 -9.23 -15.73 -5.71
C GLN A 114 -8.90 -14.25 -5.47
N VAL A 115 -9.75 -13.33 -5.93
CA VAL A 115 -9.59 -11.89 -5.67
C VAL A 115 -9.80 -11.58 -4.18
N LEU A 116 -10.76 -12.23 -3.53
CA LEU A 116 -10.98 -12.05 -2.10
C LEU A 116 -9.79 -12.57 -1.29
N LEU A 117 -9.35 -13.79 -1.55
CA LEU A 117 -8.24 -14.42 -0.85
C LEU A 117 -6.95 -13.61 -0.98
N SER A 118 -6.61 -13.19 -2.21
CA SER A 118 -5.44 -12.34 -2.45
C SER A 118 -5.55 -10.99 -1.75
N THR A 119 -6.76 -10.42 -1.65
CA THR A 119 -7.01 -9.18 -0.90
C THR A 119 -6.74 -9.38 0.60
N PHE A 120 -7.27 -10.46 1.21
CA PHE A 120 -7.03 -10.77 2.63
C PHE A 120 -5.54 -10.97 2.92
N ILE A 121 -4.84 -11.76 2.10
CA ILE A 121 -3.40 -12.00 2.26
C ILE A 121 -2.63 -10.67 2.15
N SER A 122 -2.94 -9.86 1.14
CA SER A 122 -2.27 -8.58 0.94
C SER A 122 -2.46 -7.61 2.11
N LYS A 123 -3.67 -7.59 2.71
CA LYS A 123 -3.96 -6.76 3.89
C LYS A 123 -3.28 -7.29 5.14
N GLY A 124 -3.19 -8.61 5.31
CA GLY A 124 -2.43 -9.24 6.39
C GLY A 124 -0.93 -8.89 6.34
N ILE A 125 -0.33 -8.95 5.15
CA ILE A 125 1.07 -8.54 4.94
C ILE A 125 1.26 -7.05 5.27
N LEU A 126 0.36 -6.19 4.79
CA LEU A 126 0.41 -4.76 5.08
C LEU A 126 0.29 -4.46 6.58
N ALA A 127 -0.59 -5.17 7.30
CA ALA A 127 -0.70 -5.05 8.75
C ALA A 127 0.60 -5.47 9.46
N ALA A 128 1.22 -6.59 9.06
CA ALA A 128 2.51 -7.02 9.58
C ALA A 128 3.62 -5.99 9.34
N VAL A 129 3.62 -5.36 8.17
CA VAL A 129 4.53 -4.27 7.83
C VAL A 129 4.30 -3.05 8.71
N CYS A 130 3.05 -2.65 8.94
CA CYS A 130 2.74 -1.55 9.86
C CYS A 130 3.23 -1.83 11.28
N MET A 131 3.05 -3.05 11.79
CA MET A 131 3.57 -3.46 13.11
C MET A 131 5.10 -3.39 13.16
N TYR A 132 5.77 -3.88 12.12
CA TYR A 132 7.24 -3.82 12.03
C TYR A 132 7.76 -2.38 12.01
N ILE A 133 7.13 -1.49 11.23
CA ILE A 133 7.54 -0.07 11.16
C ILE A 133 7.26 0.64 12.50
N TRP A 134 6.15 0.30 13.16
CA TRP A 134 5.84 0.80 14.50
C TRP A 134 6.95 0.43 15.49
N ASP A 135 7.35 -0.83 15.53
CA ASP A 135 8.42 -1.36 16.38
C ASP A 135 9.73 -0.59 16.15
N LEU A 136 10.15 -0.45 14.88
CA LEU A 136 11.32 0.35 14.51
C LEU A 136 11.21 1.84 14.90
N ALA A 137 10.00 2.40 14.92
CA ALA A 137 9.77 3.79 15.33
C ALA A 137 9.91 3.96 16.85
N GLN A 138 9.43 2.98 17.63
CA GLN A 138 9.53 2.96 19.09
C GLN A 138 10.95 2.70 19.56
N ASP A 139 11.68 1.80 18.89
CA ASP A 139 13.08 1.50 19.16
C ASP A 139 14.05 2.63 18.81
N GLY A 140 13.54 3.74 18.24
CA GLY A 140 14.37 4.89 17.84
C GLY A 140 15.27 4.63 16.63
N VAL A 141 15.07 3.50 15.92
CA VAL A 141 15.81 3.15 14.71
C VAL A 141 15.42 4.05 13.54
N LEU A 142 14.14 4.46 13.48
CA LEU A 142 13.68 5.51 12.58
C LEU A 142 13.96 6.89 13.20
N THR A 143 14.45 7.82 12.37
CA THR A 143 14.78 9.21 12.73
C THR A 143 13.64 10.18 12.52
#